data_AF-A0A927C5I5-F1
#
_entry.id   AF-A0A927C5I5-F1
#
_cell.length_a   1.000
_cell.length_b   1.000
_cell.length_c   1.000
_cell.angle_alpha   90.00
_cell.angle_beta   90.00
_cell.angle_gamma   90.00
#
_symmetry.space_group_name_H-M   'P 1'
#
loop_
_entity.id
_entity.type
_entity.pdbx_description
1 polymer ?
#
loop_
_entity_poly.entity_id
_entity_poly.type
_entity_poly.pdbx_seq_one_letter_code
_entity_poly.pdbx_strand_id
1 'polypeptide(L)'
;MQLTPNLNLKKPEGTDVVDIADLNENTDKLDTEVAKLASTTTPGRMSAADKTKLDNATNAATASTLVQRDASGRFKAAAPAAADDVARRQEVTDHADLKATTGGGYGHTTLVDSTSSVATDKAATANAVKQAFDQASRVAVNILPIGMNLDDVIAPGFYRLQTSHSNNPHIACEYGNMLVVRGGSDTITQLVFAYSDPTYTYIRCGNPPQVSTPTGLYSAWAPLVTSKGTTFIGNVEMSPGTGLYLGNMVGLVGKTTNGSNTLLAHVNDQNVSIFGGIGIPSGIHSSAVPTWYNGAVMRNLIHDGGGQTINGITTFGNITVNGLGLFAGASGEMEAVSGQTVTLEVRSNSTTSDAFMSFHIPNNFACHFGLDANTQRLQIGGWSMGTNSYKIWDQRGLFVSTTPHANPQVGDIWIDTST
;
A
#
# COMPACT_ATOMS: atom_id res chain seq x y z
N MET A 1 -26.67 -130.57 17.50
CA MET A 1 -27.44 -129.32 17.62
C MET A 1 -26.79 -128.34 18.60
N GLN A 2 -26.37 -127.17 18.11
CA GLN A 2 -25.75 -126.09 18.89
C GLN A 2 -26.77 -124.99 19.22
N LEU A 3 -26.44 -124.07 20.12
CA LEU A 3 -27.27 -122.88 20.40
C LEU A 3 -26.59 -121.61 19.88
N THR A 4 -27.38 -120.63 19.41
CA THR A 4 -26.85 -119.31 19.07
C THR A 4 -26.49 -118.51 20.33
N PRO A 5 -25.40 -117.71 20.33
CA PRO A 5 -24.92 -117.05 21.55
C PRO A 5 -25.87 -116.01 22.17
N ASN A 6 -26.71 -115.35 21.36
CA ASN A 6 -27.51 -114.21 21.82
C ASN A 6 -28.93 -114.62 22.25
N LEU A 7 -29.57 -115.53 21.50
CA LEU A 7 -30.98 -115.88 21.69
C LEU A 7 -31.20 -117.37 21.97
N ASN A 8 -30.12 -118.15 22.12
CA ASN A 8 -30.17 -119.59 22.38
C ASN A 8 -31.12 -120.31 21.41
N LEU A 9 -31.01 -119.99 20.12
CA LEU A 9 -31.76 -120.63 19.06
C LEU A 9 -31.08 -121.94 18.70
N LYS A 10 -31.85 -123.00 18.55
CA LYS A 10 -31.42 -124.33 18.12
C LYS A 10 -30.89 -124.27 16.69
N LYS A 11 -29.59 -124.45 16.52
CA LYS A 11 -28.90 -124.40 15.23
C LYS A 11 -28.48 -125.82 14.82
N PRO A 12 -29.10 -126.41 13.78
CA PRO A 12 -28.72 -127.73 13.30
C PRO A 12 -27.33 -127.71 12.64
N GLU A 13 -26.57 -128.77 12.84
CA GLU A 13 -25.34 -129.06 12.10
C GLU A 13 -25.65 -129.79 10.78
N GLY A 14 -24.68 -129.88 9.86
CA GLY A 14 -24.92 -130.44 8.52
C GLY A 14 -25.41 -131.88 8.48
N THR A 15 -25.27 -132.63 9.57
CA THR A 15 -25.74 -134.02 9.74
C THR A 15 -26.95 -134.15 10.66
N ASP A 16 -27.43 -133.05 11.24
CA ASP A 16 -28.58 -133.06 12.16
C ASP A 16 -29.88 -133.15 11.36
N VAL A 17 -30.84 -133.95 11.85
CA VAL A 17 -32.23 -133.93 11.35
C VAL A 17 -32.94 -132.72 11.98
N VAL A 18 -33.57 -131.89 11.17
CA VAL A 18 -34.33 -130.70 11.64
C VAL A 18 -35.73 -131.12 12.07
N ASP A 19 -36.03 -131.01 13.37
CA ASP A 19 -37.39 -131.18 13.88
C ASP A 19 -38.21 -129.89 13.65
N ILE A 20 -39.47 -130.04 13.22
CA ILE A 20 -40.43 -128.94 13.06
C ILE A 20 -40.68 -128.25 14.42
N ALA A 21 -40.65 -129.01 15.52
CA ALA A 21 -40.80 -128.46 16.85
C ALA A 21 -39.68 -127.45 17.17
N ASP A 22 -38.44 -127.76 16.81
CA ASP A 22 -37.29 -126.88 17.03
C ASP A 22 -37.37 -125.59 16.20
N LEU A 23 -37.86 -125.71 14.96
CA LEU A 23 -38.06 -124.55 14.08
C LEU A 23 -39.15 -123.63 14.63
N ASN A 24 -40.27 -124.19 15.10
CA ASN A 24 -41.35 -123.42 15.70
C ASN A 24 -40.87 -122.73 16.99
N GLU A 25 -40.19 -123.44 17.89
CA GLU A 25 -39.64 -122.85 19.11
C GLU A 25 -38.64 -121.71 18.83
N ASN A 26 -37.77 -121.87 17.83
CA ASN A 26 -36.86 -120.81 17.43
C ASN A 26 -37.59 -119.60 16.87
N THR A 27 -38.64 -119.85 16.08
CA THR A 27 -39.46 -118.80 15.48
C THR A 27 -40.23 -118.04 16.57
N ASP A 28 -40.80 -118.74 17.56
CA ASP A 28 -41.47 -118.14 18.71
C ASP A 28 -40.51 -117.28 19.56
N LYS A 29 -39.29 -117.77 19.78
CA LYS A 29 -38.23 -117.00 20.47
C LYS A 29 -37.84 -115.74 19.69
N LEU A 30 -37.63 -115.87 18.38
CA LEU A 30 -37.29 -114.74 17.53
C LEU A 30 -38.41 -113.69 17.51
N ASP A 31 -39.67 -114.13 17.35
CA ASP A 31 -40.84 -113.24 17.32
C ASP A 31 -40.97 -112.48 18.65
N THR A 32 -40.81 -113.18 19.77
CA THR A 32 -40.81 -112.59 21.12
C THR A 32 -39.73 -111.52 21.27
N GLU A 33 -38.49 -111.78 20.81
CA GLU A 33 -37.37 -110.84 20.95
C GLU A 33 -37.48 -109.64 20.02
N VAL A 34 -37.97 -109.83 18.79
CA VAL A 34 -38.16 -108.76 17.81
C VAL A 34 -39.29 -107.82 18.23
N ALA A 35 -40.32 -108.35 18.90
CA ALA A 35 -41.43 -107.58 19.44
C ALA A 35 -41.08 -106.74 20.68
N LYS A 36 -39.92 -106.96 21.33
CA LYS A 36 -39.53 -106.19 22.52
C LYS A 36 -39.33 -104.71 22.21
N LEU A 37 -40.25 -103.90 22.74
CA LEU A 37 -40.13 -102.45 22.77
C LEU A 37 -39.36 -102.03 24.04
N ALA A 38 -38.45 -101.07 23.89
CA ALA A 38 -37.79 -100.48 25.04
C ALA A 38 -38.77 -99.59 25.81
N SER A 39 -38.79 -99.71 27.12
CA SER A 39 -39.43 -98.76 28.03
C SER A 39 -38.37 -97.98 28.81
N THR A 40 -38.81 -97.04 29.65
CA THR A 40 -37.91 -96.27 30.53
C THR A 40 -37.28 -97.13 31.64
N THR A 41 -37.82 -98.33 31.91
CA THR A 41 -37.35 -99.23 32.97
C THR A 41 -36.80 -100.56 32.45
N THR A 42 -37.15 -100.95 31.22
CA THR A 42 -36.79 -102.26 30.64
C THR A 42 -36.16 -102.07 29.27
N PRO A 43 -34.92 -102.56 29.05
CA PRO A 43 -34.30 -102.55 27.73
C PRO A 43 -35.11 -103.40 26.74
N GLY A 44 -35.28 -102.87 25.53
CA GLY A 44 -35.70 -103.64 24.37
C GLY A 44 -34.53 -103.79 23.42
N ARG A 45 -34.74 -103.50 22.13
CA ARG A 45 -33.63 -103.37 21.16
C ARG A 45 -32.78 -102.10 21.31
N MET A 46 -33.12 -101.23 22.27
CA MET A 46 -32.30 -100.11 22.74
C MET A 46 -32.29 -100.09 24.28
N SER A 47 -31.29 -99.44 24.88
CA SER A 47 -31.18 -99.37 26.33
C SER A 47 -32.32 -98.54 26.95
N ALA A 48 -32.74 -98.90 28.17
CA ALA A 48 -33.74 -98.13 28.91
C ALA A 48 -33.26 -96.68 29.19
N ALA A 49 -31.94 -96.50 29.36
CA ALA A 49 -31.34 -95.19 29.57
C ALA A 49 -31.45 -94.29 28.32
N ASP A 50 -31.17 -94.83 27.13
CA ASP A 50 -31.29 -94.07 25.88
C ASP A 50 -32.76 -93.77 25.56
N LYS A 51 -33.68 -94.71 25.85
CA LYS A 51 -35.11 -94.48 25.69
C LYS A 51 -35.59 -93.34 26.60
N THR A 52 -35.11 -93.31 27.83
CA THR A 52 -35.40 -92.22 28.78
C THR A 52 -34.88 -90.87 28.28
N LYS A 53 -33.68 -90.81 27.69
CA LYS A 53 -33.16 -89.56 27.08
C LYS A 53 -34.01 -89.09 25.91
N LEU A 54 -34.50 -90.01 25.07
CA LEU A 54 -35.38 -89.68 23.94
C LEU A 54 -36.77 -89.23 24.40
N ASP A 55 -37.35 -89.90 25.40
CA ASP A 55 -38.67 -89.57 25.94
C ASP A 55 -38.69 -88.21 26.65
N ASN A 56 -37.58 -87.83 27.27
CA ASN A 56 -37.40 -86.54 27.95
C ASN A 56 -36.88 -85.44 27.01
N ALA A 57 -36.67 -85.72 25.72
CA ALA A 57 -36.26 -84.70 24.76
C ALA A 57 -37.36 -83.63 24.64
N THR A 58 -36.97 -82.36 24.60
CA THR A 58 -37.93 -81.25 24.69
C THR A 58 -37.49 -80.04 23.87
N ASN A 59 -38.46 -79.21 23.49
CA ASN A 59 -38.22 -77.92 22.82
C ASN A 59 -37.97 -76.77 23.80
N ALA A 60 -38.12 -77.01 25.11
CA ALA A 60 -37.79 -76.08 26.17
C ALA A 60 -36.27 -76.05 26.41
N ALA A 61 -35.76 -74.93 26.94
CA ALA A 61 -34.36 -74.78 27.32
C ALA A 61 -34.07 -75.49 28.66
N THR A 62 -34.27 -76.81 28.69
CA THR A 62 -34.07 -77.64 29.89
C THR A 62 -32.66 -78.19 29.92
N ALA A 63 -31.99 -78.10 31.07
CA ALA A 63 -30.65 -78.64 31.24
C ALA A 63 -30.64 -80.17 31.13
N SER A 64 -29.56 -80.74 30.59
CA SER A 64 -29.33 -82.20 30.50
C SER A 64 -30.37 -82.99 29.69
N THR A 65 -31.15 -82.33 28.83
CA THR A 65 -32.11 -82.97 27.91
C THR A 65 -31.70 -82.78 26.45
N LEU A 66 -32.05 -83.75 25.59
CA LEU A 66 -31.85 -83.60 24.14
C LEU A 66 -32.77 -82.51 23.58
N VAL A 67 -32.23 -81.70 22.67
CA VAL A 67 -32.95 -80.60 22.03
C VAL A 67 -33.93 -81.11 20.99
N GLN A 68 -35.17 -80.61 21.05
CA GLN A 68 -36.15 -80.75 19.98
C GLN A 68 -36.51 -79.39 19.37
N ARG A 69 -37.03 -79.41 18.15
CA ARG A 69 -37.63 -78.23 17.52
C ARG A 69 -39.11 -78.14 17.90
N ASP A 70 -39.60 -76.92 18.13
CA ASP A 70 -41.03 -76.66 18.30
C ASP A 70 -41.81 -76.83 16.98
N ALA A 71 -43.15 -76.68 17.03
CA ALA A 71 -44.02 -76.78 15.85
C ALA A 71 -43.69 -75.76 14.75
N SER A 72 -42.95 -74.69 15.07
CA SER A 72 -42.46 -73.68 14.12
C SER A 72 -41.01 -73.94 13.68
N GLY A 73 -40.40 -75.06 14.06
CA GLY A 73 -39.05 -75.41 13.68
C GLY A 73 -37.96 -74.66 14.46
N ARG A 74 -38.24 -74.10 15.63
CA ARG A 74 -37.27 -73.35 16.44
C ARG A 74 -36.80 -74.21 17.61
N PHE A 75 -35.53 -74.10 17.99
CA PHE A 75 -35.05 -74.60 19.28
C PHE A 75 -34.92 -73.44 20.27
N LYS A 76 -35.02 -73.72 21.57
CA LYS A 76 -34.80 -72.74 22.64
C LYS A 76 -33.52 -73.08 23.39
N ALA A 77 -32.70 -72.08 23.64
CA ALA A 77 -31.54 -72.15 24.52
C ALA A 77 -31.73 -71.18 25.69
N ALA A 78 -31.08 -71.46 26.81
CA ALA A 78 -31.00 -70.54 27.93
C ALA A 78 -30.21 -69.27 27.51
N ALA A 79 -30.30 -68.21 28.32
CA ALA A 79 -29.45 -67.04 28.10
C ALA A 79 -27.97 -67.47 28.21
N PRO A 80 -27.10 -67.06 27.27
CA PRO A 80 -25.66 -67.31 27.37
C PRO A 80 -25.10 -66.80 28.70
N ALA A 81 -24.35 -67.64 29.41
CA ALA A 81 -23.62 -67.31 30.62
C ALA A 81 -22.10 -67.32 30.41
N ALA A 82 -21.61 -68.01 29.37
CA ALA A 82 -20.22 -68.08 28.96
C ALA A 82 -20.04 -67.69 27.49
N ALA A 83 -18.79 -67.44 27.08
CA ALA A 83 -18.47 -66.97 25.74
C ALA A 83 -18.63 -68.05 24.64
N ASP A 84 -18.61 -69.32 25.02
CA ASP A 84 -18.78 -70.49 24.16
C ASP A 84 -20.22 -71.01 24.11
N ASP A 85 -21.15 -70.35 24.80
CA ASP A 85 -22.58 -70.65 24.73
C ASP A 85 -23.20 -70.23 23.39
N VAL A 86 -24.31 -70.89 23.03
CA VAL A 86 -25.08 -70.55 21.82
C VAL A 86 -25.80 -69.22 22.02
N ALA A 87 -25.50 -68.22 21.17
CA ALA A 87 -26.23 -66.96 21.15
C ALA A 87 -27.71 -67.15 20.76
N ARG A 88 -28.63 -66.47 21.46
CA ARG A 88 -30.05 -66.42 21.04
C ARG A 88 -30.25 -65.22 20.11
N ARG A 89 -31.41 -65.21 19.44
CA ARG A 89 -31.76 -64.11 18.53
C ARG A 89 -31.76 -62.75 19.23
N GLN A 90 -32.14 -62.69 20.50
CA GLN A 90 -32.19 -61.45 21.28
C GLN A 90 -30.81 -60.79 21.36
N GLU A 91 -29.78 -61.54 21.74
CA GLU A 91 -28.42 -61.03 21.87
C GLU A 91 -27.86 -60.54 20.53
N VAL A 92 -28.19 -61.24 19.44
CA VAL A 92 -27.75 -60.86 18.10
C VAL A 92 -28.50 -59.61 17.60
N THR A 93 -29.81 -59.53 17.84
CA THR A 93 -30.63 -58.37 17.46
C THR A 93 -30.26 -57.13 18.26
N ASP A 94 -30.05 -57.26 19.57
CA ASP A 94 -29.60 -56.16 20.43
C ASP A 94 -28.24 -55.61 19.97
N HIS A 95 -27.36 -56.47 19.45
CA HIS A 95 -26.11 -56.03 18.84
C HIS A 95 -26.31 -55.33 17.49
N ALA A 96 -27.24 -55.80 16.64
CA ALA A 96 -27.48 -55.26 15.31
C ALA A 96 -28.21 -53.89 15.31
N ASP A 97 -29.08 -53.66 16.29
CA ASP A 97 -29.88 -52.43 16.40
C ASP A 97 -29.14 -51.30 17.14
N LEU A 98 -28.00 -51.58 17.77
CA LEU A 98 -27.15 -50.57 18.40
C LEU A 98 -26.40 -49.74 17.33
N LYS A 99 -26.70 -48.44 17.26
CA LYS A 99 -25.91 -47.46 16.48
C LYS A 99 -24.72 -46.96 17.31
N ALA A 100 -23.77 -46.27 16.69
CA ALA A 100 -22.73 -45.56 17.45
C ALA A 100 -23.38 -44.56 18.42
N THR A 101 -23.09 -44.69 19.73
CA THR A 101 -23.73 -43.86 20.76
C THR A 101 -22.71 -43.02 21.54
N THR A 102 -23.22 -42.08 22.34
CA THR A 102 -22.45 -41.29 23.30
C THR A 102 -22.34 -41.96 24.68
N GLY A 103 -23.07 -43.05 24.92
CA GLY A 103 -23.05 -43.84 26.16
C GLY A 103 -22.22 -45.10 25.96
N GLY A 104 -21.10 -45.26 26.68
CA GLY A 104 -20.08 -46.29 26.45
C GLY A 104 -20.58 -47.74 26.48
N GLY A 105 -21.15 -48.22 25.37
CA GLY A 105 -21.46 -49.61 25.11
C GLY A 105 -20.34 -50.28 24.34
N TYR A 106 -20.02 -51.53 24.69
CA TYR A 106 -18.98 -52.31 24.03
C TYR A 106 -19.32 -52.54 22.54
N GLY A 107 -18.30 -52.44 21.67
CA GLY A 107 -18.40 -52.81 20.24
C GLY A 107 -18.48 -51.67 19.23
N HIS A 108 -18.49 -50.39 19.65
CA HIS A 108 -18.47 -49.25 18.72
C HIS A 108 -17.74 -48.01 19.29
N THR A 109 -17.20 -47.17 18.40
CA THR A 109 -16.54 -45.90 18.76
C THR A 109 -17.54 -44.94 19.40
N THR A 110 -17.25 -44.47 20.61
CA THR A 110 -18.05 -43.44 21.26
C THR A 110 -17.82 -42.08 20.62
N LEU A 111 -18.89 -41.29 20.46
CA LEU A 111 -18.82 -39.95 19.86
C LEU A 111 -18.87 -38.86 20.94
N VAL A 112 -18.23 -37.71 20.67
CA VAL A 112 -18.31 -36.50 21.51
C VAL A 112 -18.81 -35.32 20.70
N ASP A 113 -19.90 -34.71 21.17
CA ASP A 113 -20.48 -33.50 20.59
C ASP A 113 -20.01 -32.27 21.37
N SER A 114 -18.73 -31.91 21.23
CA SER A 114 -18.14 -30.75 21.89
C SER A 114 -16.98 -30.18 21.08
N THR A 115 -16.92 -28.86 20.97
CA THR A 115 -15.81 -28.11 20.37
C THR A 115 -14.63 -27.90 21.33
N SER A 116 -14.76 -28.34 22.59
CA SER A 116 -13.76 -28.19 23.66
C SER A 116 -13.40 -29.51 24.35
N SER A 117 -13.73 -30.64 23.72
CA SER A 117 -13.43 -31.97 24.26
C SER A 117 -11.92 -32.18 24.41
N VAL A 118 -11.52 -32.77 25.53
CA VAL A 118 -10.16 -33.27 25.78
C VAL A 118 -10.04 -34.79 25.62
N ALA A 119 -11.13 -35.46 25.23
CA ALA A 119 -11.14 -36.91 25.09
C ALA A 119 -10.23 -37.37 23.94
N THR A 120 -9.33 -38.30 24.22
CA THR A 120 -8.38 -38.86 23.23
C THR A 120 -8.83 -40.20 22.66
N ASP A 121 -9.88 -40.78 23.23
CA ASP A 121 -10.39 -42.12 22.96
C ASP A 121 -11.77 -42.10 22.27
N LYS A 122 -12.20 -40.93 21.78
CA LYS A 122 -13.53 -40.71 21.21
C LYS A 122 -13.45 -39.92 19.91
N ALA A 123 -14.34 -40.20 18.96
CA ALA A 123 -14.43 -39.44 17.71
C ALA A 123 -15.37 -38.23 17.85
N ALA A 124 -15.12 -37.16 17.12
CA ALA A 124 -16.02 -36.00 17.10
C ALA A 124 -17.30 -36.29 16.29
N THR A 125 -18.43 -35.71 16.68
CA THR A 125 -19.64 -35.68 15.84
C THR A 125 -19.46 -34.75 14.65
N ALA A 126 -20.23 -34.97 13.57
CA ALA A 126 -20.28 -34.03 12.45
C ALA A 126 -20.70 -32.61 12.87
N ASN A 127 -21.56 -32.50 13.90
CA ASN A 127 -21.96 -31.22 14.48
C ASN A 127 -20.78 -30.52 15.17
N ALA A 128 -20.00 -31.21 16.00
CA ALA A 128 -18.80 -30.65 16.63
C ALA A 128 -17.76 -30.18 15.60
N VAL A 129 -17.53 -30.96 14.52
CA VAL A 129 -16.62 -30.58 13.44
C VAL A 129 -17.11 -29.33 12.71
N LYS A 130 -18.41 -29.28 12.37
CA LYS A 130 -19.02 -28.11 11.72
C LYS A 130 -18.91 -26.87 12.62
N GLN A 131 -19.26 -26.99 13.90
CA GLN A 131 -19.19 -25.88 14.85
C GLN A 131 -17.74 -25.38 15.02
N ALA A 132 -16.75 -26.27 15.10
CA ALA A 132 -15.35 -25.89 15.16
C ALA A 132 -14.92 -25.13 13.90
N PHE A 133 -15.31 -25.60 12.71
CA PHE A 133 -15.03 -24.94 11.44
C PHE A 133 -15.71 -23.56 11.34
N ASP A 134 -16.99 -23.46 11.72
CA ASP A 134 -17.73 -22.19 11.70
C ASP A 134 -17.11 -21.18 12.67
N GLN A 135 -16.70 -21.61 13.87
CA GLN A 135 -16.02 -20.74 14.84
C GLN A 135 -14.65 -20.28 14.34
N ALA A 136 -13.87 -21.16 13.71
CA ALA A 136 -12.59 -20.80 13.12
C ALA A 136 -12.73 -19.90 11.88
N SER A 137 -13.82 -20.05 11.13
CA SER A 137 -14.08 -19.30 9.89
C SER A 137 -14.84 -18.00 10.11
N ARG A 138 -15.45 -17.79 11.28
CA ARG A 138 -16.16 -16.55 11.59
C ARG A 138 -15.13 -15.43 11.72
N VAL A 139 -15.23 -14.43 10.84
CA VAL A 139 -14.51 -13.16 11.02
C VAL A 139 -14.94 -12.59 12.37
N ALA A 140 -14.07 -12.70 13.38
CA ALA A 140 -14.33 -12.17 14.70
C ALA A 140 -14.42 -10.65 14.59
N VAL A 141 -15.64 -10.11 14.62
CA VAL A 141 -15.85 -8.66 14.78
C VAL A 141 -15.46 -8.34 16.22
N ASN A 142 -14.21 -7.96 16.42
CA ASN A 142 -13.70 -7.60 17.74
C ASN A 142 -14.07 -6.13 18.01
N ILE A 143 -15.17 -5.92 18.74
CA ILE A 143 -15.52 -4.60 19.26
C ILE A 143 -14.65 -4.34 20.49
N LEU A 144 -13.84 -3.29 20.45
CA LEU A 144 -13.00 -2.90 21.59
C LEU A 144 -13.88 -2.25 22.67
N PRO A 145 -13.71 -2.60 23.95
CA PRO A 145 -14.43 -1.96 25.04
C PRO A 145 -14.20 -0.44 25.11
N ILE A 146 -15.21 0.32 25.53
CA ILE A 146 -15.12 1.75 25.85
C ILE A 146 -13.90 2.01 26.75
N GLY A 147 -13.12 3.04 26.44
CA GLY A 147 -12.00 3.44 27.29
C GLY A 147 -10.70 2.65 27.12
N MET A 148 -10.71 1.56 26.34
CA MET A 148 -9.52 0.72 26.16
C MET A 148 -8.35 1.52 25.59
N ASN A 149 -7.16 1.34 26.14
CA ASN A 149 -5.94 1.93 25.62
C ASN A 149 -5.53 1.22 24.31
N LEU A 150 -5.33 1.99 23.24
CA LEU A 150 -4.96 1.42 21.94
C LEU A 150 -3.55 0.82 21.91
N ASP A 151 -2.71 1.11 22.91
CA ASP A 151 -1.40 0.46 23.08
C ASP A 151 -1.53 -1.01 23.49
N ASP A 152 -2.62 -1.37 24.16
CA ASP A 152 -2.86 -2.73 24.65
C ASP A 152 -3.53 -3.62 23.59
N VAL A 153 -3.92 -3.04 22.45
CA VAL A 153 -4.52 -3.75 21.32
C VAL A 153 -3.42 -4.36 20.44
N ILE A 154 -2.84 -5.45 20.93
CA ILE A 154 -1.65 -6.09 20.33
C ILE A 154 -1.94 -7.35 19.51
N ALA A 155 -3.14 -7.90 19.61
CA ALA A 155 -3.54 -9.06 18.85
C ALA A 155 -3.78 -8.65 17.37
N PRO A 156 -3.31 -9.44 16.39
CA PRO A 156 -3.55 -9.13 14.98
C PRO A 156 -5.03 -9.31 14.64
N GLY A 157 -5.58 -8.40 13.82
CA GLY A 157 -6.96 -8.49 13.38
C GLY A 157 -7.61 -7.16 13.03
N PHE A 158 -8.90 -7.24 12.74
CA PHE A 158 -9.77 -6.10 12.47
C PHE A 158 -10.63 -5.81 13.69
N TYR A 159 -10.62 -4.56 14.13
CA TYR A 159 -11.27 -4.11 15.34
C TYR A 159 -12.22 -2.96 15.03
N ARG A 160 -13.37 -2.97 15.71
CA ARG A 160 -14.29 -1.83 15.74
C ARG A 160 -14.04 -1.04 17.03
N LEU A 161 -13.75 0.24 16.90
CA LEU A 161 -13.56 1.15 18.04
C LEU A 161 -14.92 1.59 18.61
N GLN A 162 -14.91 1.97 19.88
CA GLN A 162 -15.98 2.72 20.54
C GLN A 162 -15.45 4.14 20.87
N THR A 163 -15.70 4.65 22.08
CA THR A 163 -15.35 6.02 22.50
C THR A 163 -14.36 6.01 23.68
N SER A 164 -13.75 7.16 23.95
CA SER A 164 -12.90 7.41 25.13
C SER A 164 -11.61 6.60 25.19
N HIS A 165 -11.17 6.05 24.06
CA HIS A 165 -9.93 5.28 23.99
C HIS A 165 -8.71 6.15 24.28
N SER A 166 -7.87 5.71 25.21
CA SER A 166 -6.55 6.33 25.44
C SER A 166 -5.58 5.95 24.33
N ASN A 167 -4.61 6.84 24.03
CA ASN A 167 -3.72 6.74 22.87
C ASN A 167 -4.44 6.64 21.51
N ASN A 168 -5.66 7.18 21.43
CA ASN A 168 -6.37 7.39 20.17
C ASN A 168 -5.74 8.56 19.39
N PRO A 169 -5.41 8.41 18.09
CA PRO A 169 -4.77 9.47 17.30
C PRO A 169 -5.59 10.75 17.19
N HIS A 170 -6.92 10.63 17.17
CA HIS A 170 -7.83 11.75 17.00
C HIS A 170 -9.24 11.40 17.47
N ILE A 171 -9.99 12.36 17.99
CA ILE A 171 -11.38 12.14 18.46
C ILE A 171 -12.31 11.64 17.34
N ALA A 172 -12.06 12.01 16.07
CA ALA A 172 -12.82 11.52 14.92
C ALA A 172 -12.66 10.01 14.67
N CYS A 173 -11.60 9.40 15.21
CA CYS A 173 -11.36 7.97 15.11
C CYS A 173 -12.19 7.14 16.10
N GLU A 174 -12.87 7.80 17.07
CA GLU A 174 -13.87 7.12 17.89
C GLU A 174 -14.98 6.55 17.00
N TYR A 175 -15.53 5.40 17.37
CA TYR A 175 -16.45 4.63 16.54
C TYR A 175 -15.89 4.28 15.16
N GLY A 176 -14.58 4.39 14.95
CA GLY A 176 -13.89 4.03 13.72
C GLY A 176 -13.57 2.54 13.63
N ASN A 177 -12.64 2.21 12.74
CA ASN A 177 -12.10 0.87 12.60
C ASN A 177 -10.59 0.90 12.77
N MET A 178 -10.03 -0.18 13.28
CA MET A 178 -8.60 -0.33 13.52
C MET A 178 -8.12 -1.67 12.95
N LEU A 179 -7.02 -1.64 12.21
CA LEU A 179 -6.28 -2.80 11.76
C LEU A 179 -5.00 -2.92 12.59
N VAL A 180 -4.79 -4.11 13.16
CA VAL A 180 -3.54 -4.47 13.85
C VAL A 180 -2.81 -5.51 13.03
N VAL A 181 -1.59 -5.20 12.62
CA VAL A 181 -0.70 -6.10 11.86
C VAL A 181 0.47 -6.49 12.76
N ARG A 182 0.57 -7.79 13.04
CA ARG A 182 1.63 -8.37 13.85
C ARG A 182 1.95 -9.79 13.37
N GLY A 183 3.24 -10.08 13.16
CA GLY A 183 3.74 -11.38 12.68
C GLY A 183 4.19 -12.35 13.80
N GLY A 184 3.85 -12.08 15.06
CA GLY A 184 4.19 -12.94 16.21
C GLY A 184 5.54 -12.66 16.90
N SER A 185 6.35 -11.75 16.36
CA SER A 185 7.63 -11.31 16.95
C SER A 185 7.46 -9.97 17.71
N ASP A 186 8.47 -9.10 17.59
CA ASP A 186 8.73 -7.87 18.32
C ASP A 186 8.20 -6.59 17.68
N THR A 187 7.63 -6.67 16.48
CA THR A 187 7.13 -5.52 15.74
C THR A 187 5.61 -5.54 15.61
N ILE A 188 5.01 -4.35 15.69
CA ILE A 188 3.59 -4.13 15.52
C ILE A 188 3.34 -2.88 14.66
N THR A 189 2.33 -2.94 13.81
CA THR A 189 1.80 -1.79 13.07
C THR A 189 0.31 -1.69 13.33
N GLN A 190 -0.17 -0.48 13.58
CA GLN A 190 -1.58 -0.18 13.77
C GLN A 190 -2.01 0.90 12.78
N LEU A 191 -3.17 0.71 12.17
CA LEU A 191 -3.81 1.64 11.24
C LEU A 191 -5.24 1.90 11.70
N VAL A 192 -5.61 3.16 11.87
CA VAL A 192 -6.92 3.59 12.37
C VAL A 192 -7.63 4.45 11.33
N PHE A 193 -8.92 4.15 11.12
CA PHE A 193 -9.81 4.84 10.20
C PHE A 193 -10.95 5.48 10.98
N ALA A 194 -11.17 6.78 10.82
CA ALA A 194 -12.36 7.44 11.34
C ALA A 194 -13.65 6.96 10.66
N TYR A 195 -14.77 7.02 11.40
CA TYR A 195 -16.06 6.53 10.92
C TYR A 195 -16.80 7.53 10.02
N SER A 196 -16.58 8.81 10.23
CA SER A 196 -17.36 9.91 9.64
C SER A 196 -16.56 10.74 8.64
N ASP A 197 -15.23 10.73 8.73
CA ASP A 197 -14.38 11.57 7.89
C ASP A 197 -13.06 10.86 7.55
N PRO A 198 -12.85 10.44 6.28
CA PRO A 198 -11.66 9.68 5.87
C PRO A 198 -10.36 10.50 5.96
N THR A 199 -10.43 11.82 6.16
CA THR A 199 -9.24 12.66 6.38
C THR A 199 -8.49 12.34 7.66
N TYR A 200 -9.17 11.69 8.61
CA TYR A 200 -8.60 11.21 9.86
C TYR A 200 -8.26 9.72 9.76
N THR A 201 -7.24 9.42 8.96
CA THR A 201 -6.62 8.09 8.87
C THR A 201 -5.20 8.16 9.41
N TYR A 202 -4.84 7.27 10.33
CA TYR A 202 -3.55 7.33 11.04
C TYR A 202 -2.86 5.99 11.09
N ILE A 203 -1.54 5.99 10.95
CA ILE A 203 -0.69 4.83 11.08
C ILE A 203 0.36 5.05 12.18
N ARG A 204 0.68 4.01 12.93
CA ARG A 204 1.88 3.95 13.76
C ARG A 204 2.48 2.57 13.72
N CYS A 205 3.77 2.48 14.01
CA CYS A 205 4.48 1.22 14.20
C CYS A 205 5.44 1.30 15.39
N GLY A 206 5.92 0.16 15.87
CA GLY A 206 6.90 0.13 16.94
C GLY A 206 7.12 -1.26 17.52
N ASN A 207 7.79 -1.28 18.67
CA ASN A 207 8.10 -2.46 19.47
C ASN A 207 7.79 -2.23 20.96
N PRO A 208 6.58 -1.76 21.30
CA PRO A 208 6.23 -1.29 22.65
C PRO A 208 6.34 -2.41 23.71
N PRO A 209 6.28 -2.08 25.01
CA PRO A 209 6.46 -3.06 26.08
C PRO A 209 5.42 -4.18 26.08
N GLN A 210 4.23 -3.91 25.55
CA GLN A 210 3.17 -4.88 25.36
C GLN A 210 3.52 -5.97 24.31
N VAL A 211 4.56 -5.76 23.48
CA VAL A 211 4.91 -6.65 22.37
C VAL A 211 6.23 -7.40 22.59
N SER A 212 7.31 -6.77 23.06
CA SER A 212 8.60 -7.49 23.19
C SER A 212 9.63 -6.98 24.20
N THR A 213 9.82 -5.67 24.37
CA THR A 213 10.91 -5.15 25.22
C THR A 213 10.44 -4.09 26.20
N PRO A 214 10.93 -4.06 27.45
CA PRO A 214 10.51 -3.09 28.45
C PRO A 214 10.70 -1.62 28.04
N THR A 215 11.59 -1.36 27.07
CA THR A 215 12.02 -0.02 26.66
C THR A 215 11.55 0.38 25.26
N GLY A 216 11.01 -0.53 24.46
CA GLY A 216 10.52 -0.20 23.13
C GLY A 216 9.27 0.67 23.21
N LEU A 217 8.96 1.40 22.14
CA LEU A 217 7.88 2.39 22.12
C LEU A 217 7.09 2.30 20.82
N TYR A 218 5.84 2.77 20.85
CA TYR A 218 5.15 3.17 19.63
C TYR A 218 5.78 4.46 19.09
N SER A 219 5.93 4.55 17.77
CA SER A 219 6.02 5.85 17.13
C SER A 219 4.75 6.65 17.39
N ALA A 220 4.86 7.98 17.36
CA ALA A 220 3.69 8.85 17.34
C ALA A 220 2.80 8.49 16.15
N TRP A 221 1.48 8.65 16.31
CA TRP A 221 0.55 8.47 15.22
C TRP A 221 0.85 9.44 14.07
N ALA A 222 1.16 8.89 12.91
CA ALA A 222 1.37 9.64 11.68
C ALA A 222 0.07 9.68 10.87
N PRO A 223 -0.43 10.87 10.49
CA PRO A 223 -1.58 10.96 9.60
C PRO A 223 -1.21 10.44 8.20
N LEU A 224 -2.05 9.58 7.63
CA LEU A 224 -1.98 9.20 6.23
C LEU A 224 -2.69 10.31 5.43
N VAL A 225 -1.93 11.09 4.67
CA VAL A 225 -2.46 12.27 3.95
C VAL A 225 -3.51 11.82 2.93
N THR A 226 -4.78 12.13 3.19
CA THR A 226 -5.86 11.97 2.21
C THR A 226 -6.26 13.36 1.71
N SER A 227 -6.40 13.46 0.39
CA SER A 227 -6.38 14.70 -0.38
C SER A 227 -7.66 15.53 -0.28
N LYS A 228 -7.96 16.08 0.91
CA LYS A 228 -8.85 17.24 1.00
C LYS A 228 -8.04 18.49 1.35
N GLY A 229 -7.39 19.03 0.31
CA GLY A 229 -6.81 20.37 0.35
C GLY A 229 -5.40 20.50 0.92
N THR A 230 -4.55 19.48 0.85
CA THR A 230 -3.16 19.64 1.31
C THR A 230 -2.33 20.48 0.34
N THR A 231 -2.07 21.71 0.75
CA THR A 231 -0.84 22.42 0.41
C THR A 231 0.34 21.55 0.84
N PHE A 232 1.23 21.22 -0.08
CA PHE A 232 2.51 20.61 0.25
C PHE A 232 3.35 21.66 0.99
N ILE A 233 3.58 21.48 2.30
CA ILE A 233 4.50 22.31 3.08
C ILE A 233 5.77 21.48 3.28
N GLY A 234 6.65 21.50 2.28
CA GLY A 234 7.94 20.81 2.31
C GLY A 234 8.90 21.50 1.34
N ASN A 235 10.20 21.36 1.59
CA ASN A 235 11.22 21.82 0.66
C ASN A 235 11.07 21.01 -0.64
N VAL A 236 10.80 21.69 -1.75
CA VAL A 236 10.90 21.09 -3.08
C VAL A 236 12.35 21.20 -3.50
N GLU A 237 13.12 20.14 -3.24
CA GLU A 237 14.52 20.07 -3.67
C GLU A 237 14.54 19.67 -5.16
N MET A 238 14.94 20.62 -6.00
CA MET A 238 15.01 20.41 -7.45
C MET A 238 16.42 19.99 -7.84
N SER A 239 16.55 18.82 -8.49
CA SER A 239 17.83 18.38 -9.05
C SER A 239 18.31 19.36 -10.13
N PRO A 240 19.62 19.65 -10.23
CA PRO A 240 20.15 20.48 -11.30
C PRO A 240 19.71 19.95 -12.67
N GLY A 241 18.99 20.77 -13.44
CA GLY A 241 18.55 20.46 -14.79
C GLY A 241 17.11 19.94 -14.93
N THR A 242 16.36 19.76 -13.85
CA THR A 242 14.91 19.52 -13.94
C THR A 242 14.15 20.82 -13.67
N GLY A 243 13.42 21.34 -14.66
CA GLY A 243 12.54 22.48 -14.48
C GLY A 243 11.26 22.09 -13.75
N LEU A 244 10.69 23.02 -12.98
CA LEU A 244 9.37 22.85 -12.36
C LEU A 244 8.34 23.12 -13.47
N TYR A 245 7.80 22.06 -14.07
CA TYR A 245 6.80 22.19 -15.13
C TYR A 245 5.43 22.44 -14.51
N LEU A 246 5.05 23.72 -14.47
CA LEU A 246 3.76 24.18 -13.98
C LEU A 246 2.86 24.35 -15.22
N GLY A 247 1.81 23.53 -15.36
CA GLY A 247 0.92 23.56 -16.53
C GLY A 247 0.25 24.93 -16.76
N ASN A 248 -0.41 25.13 -17.91
CA ASN A 248 -0.89 26.42 -18.49
C ASN A 248 -1.81 27.35 -17.65
N MET A 249 -1.98 27.10 -16.35
CA MET A 249 -2.58 28.06 -15.42
C MET A 249 -1.90 27.94 -14.06
N VAL A 250 -0.69 28.50 -13.93
CA VAL A 250 0.01 28.48 -12.63
C VAL A 250 0.62 29.83 -12.30
N GLY A 251 0.27 30.31 -11.11
CA GLY A 251 0.95 31.42 -10.45
C GLY A 251 1.63 30.97 -9.17
N LEU A 252 2.73 31.63 -8.81
CA LEU A 252 3.33 31.51 -7.50
C LEU A 252 2.52 32.37 -6.53
N VAL A 253 2.00 31.79 -5.45
CA VAL A 253 1.21 32.52 -4.45
C VAL A 253 2.05 32.68 -3.18
N GLY A 254 2.25 33.91 -2.74
CA GLY A 254 2.86 34.24 -1.45
C GLY A 254 1.79 34.57 -0.41
N LYS A 255 2.09 34.38 0.88
CA LYS A 255 1.27 34.94 1.95
C LYS A 255 1.81 36.31 2.34
N THR A 256 0.92 37.29 2.48
CA THR A 256 1.27 38.57 3.12
C THR A 256 1.51 38.37 4.62
N THR A 257 2.13 39.34 5.28
CA THR A 257 2.34 39.35 6.74
C THR A 257 1.04 39.20 7.54
N ASN A 258 -0.10 39.51 6.92
CA ASN A 258 -1.44 39.38 7.50
C ASN A 258 -2.15 38.06 7.14
N GLY A 259 -1.45 37.10 6.52
CA GLY A 259 -1.96 35.76 6.22
C GLY A 259 -2.79 35.64 4.95
N SER A 260 -3.03 36.74 4.23
CA SER A 260 -3.76 36.73 2.95
C SER A 260 -2.87 36.24 1.81
N ASN A 261 -3.40 35.36 0.97
CA ASN A 261 -2.73 34.88 -0.24
C ASN A 261 -2.68 35.99 -1.30
N THR A 262 -1.51 36.26 -1.88
CA THR A 262 -1.31 37.18 -3.00
C THR A 262 -0.55 36.50 -4.13
N LEU A 263 -0.90 36.82 -5.37
CA LEU A 263 -0.31 36.23 -6.58
C LEU A 263 1.03 36.94 -6.88
N LEU A 264 2.17 36.30 -6.60
CA LEU A 264 3.51 36.86 -6.77
C LEU A 264 3.96 36.90 -8.25
N ALA A 265 3.54 35.93 -9.05
CA ALA A 265 3.82 35.89 -10.49
C ALA A 265 2.71 35.14 -11.23
N HIS A 266 2.25 35.69 -12.35
CA HIS A 266 1.32 35.06 -13.30
C HIS A 266 2.08 34.87 -14.62
N VAL A 267 2.21 33.62 -15.08
CA VAL A 267 2.67 33.34 -16.44
C VAL A 267 1.51 32.73 -17.21
N ASN A 268 1.10 33.37 -18.30
CA ASN A 268 0.23 32.75 -19.29
C ASN A 268 0.94 32.75 -20.66
N ASP A 269 0.32 32.10 -21.64
CA ASP A 269 0.85 31.88 -22.99
C ASP A 269 1.21 33.17 -23.75
N GLN A 270 0.92 34.35 -23.18
CA GLN A 270 1.16 35.65 -23.79
C GLN A 270 1.96 36.62 -22.91
N ASN A 271 2.06 36.45 -21.58
CA ASN A 271 2.76 37.40 -20.69
C ASN A 271 3.19 36.80 -19.33
N VAL A 272 4.30 37.32 -18.77
CA VAL A 272 4.63 37.24 -17.33
C VAL A 272 4.18 38.53 -16.66
N SER A 273 3.09 38.49 -15.89
CA SER A 273 2.65 39.62 -15.06
C SER A 273 3.02 39.38 -13.60
N ILE A 274 3.90 40.21 -13.07
CA ILE A 274 4.27 40.25 -11.65
C ILE A 274 3.35 41.26 -10.97
N PHE A 275 2.38 40.79 -10.19
CA PHE A 275 1.43 41.65 -9.49
C PHE A 275 1.85 41.86 -8.04
N GLY A 276 2.48 43.01 -7.77
CA GLY A 276 2.54 43.55 -6.41
C GLY A 276 1.35 44.47 -6.17
N GLY A 277 0.48 44.13 -5.23
CA GLY A 277 -0.62 45.01 -4.82
C GLY A 277 -0.09 46.37 -4.36
N ILE A 278 -0.79 47.44 -4.75
CA ILE A 278 -0.50 48.83 -4.40
C ILE A 278 -0.48 48.94 -2.87
N GLY A 279 0.72 48.95 -2.27
CA GLY A 279 0.90 49.21 -0.83
C GLY A 279 1.86 48.29 -0.06
N ILE A 280 2.38 47.21 -0.65
CA ILE A 280 3.42 46.38 -0.02
C ILE A 280 4.47 45.95 -1.05
N PRO A 281 5.78 46.19 -0.81
CA PRO A 281 6.82 45.83 -1.76
C PRO A 281 6.94 44.31 -1.85
N SER A 282 6.37 43.72 -2.90
CA SER A 282 6.71 42.37 -3.34
C SER A 282 7.86 42.48 -4.35
N GLY A 283 9.09 42.42 -3.85
CA GLY A 283 10.29 42.31 -4.68
C GLY A 283 10.72 40.85 -4.82
N ILE A 284 11.34 40.50 -5.95
CA ILE A 284 12.18 39.29 -6.01
C ILE A 284 13.48 39.66 -5.27
N HIS A 285 13.57 39.29 -4.00
CA HIS A 285 14.79 39.45 -3.22
C HIS A 285 15.75 38.32 -3.59
N SER A 286 16.71 38.63 -4.45
CA SER A 286 17.85 37.75 -4.73
C SER A 286 19.09 38.35 -4.08
N SER A 287 19.89 37.53 -3.40
CA SER A 287 21.18 37.93 -2.83
C SER A 287 22.24 38.23 -3.91
N ALA A 288 21.95 37.92 -5.17
CA ALA A 288 22.72 38.27 -6.35
C ALA A 288 21.81 38.89 -7.43
N VAL A 289 22.36 39.68 -8.34
CA VAL A 289 21.57 40.32 -9.41
C VAL A 289 20.81 39.26 -10.22
N PRO A 290 19.47 39.34 -10.34
CA PRO A 290 18.70 38.36 -11.11
C PRO A 290 19.08 38.43 -12.60
N THR A 291 19.70 37.36 -13.09
CA THR A 291 20.08 37.20 -14.49
C THR A 291 19.20 36.18 -15.18
N TRP A 292 18.63 36.51 -16.35
CA TRP A 292 17.91 35.53 -17.18
C TRP A 292 18.83 34.94 -18.25
N TYR A 293 18.76 33.62 -18.42
CA TYR A 293 19.54 32.87 -19.40
C TYR A 293 18.68 32.56 -20.63
N ASN A 294 19.01 33.17 -21.77
CA ASN A 294 18.35 32.91 -23.06
C ASN A 294 19.10 31.84 -23.88
N GLY A 295 19.63 30.80 -23.24
CA GLY A 295 20.33 29.73 -23.95
C GLY A 295 21.77 30.04 -24.40
N ALA A 296 22.29 31.27 -24.21
CA ALA A 296 23.67 31.61 -24.60
C ALA A 296 24.39 32.56 -23.61
N VAL A 297 23.72 33.57 -23.05
CA VAL A 297 24.34 34.51 -22.10
C VAL A 297 23.29 35.04 -21.10
N MET A 298 23.76 35.43 -19.92
CA MET A 298 22.98 36.03 -18.83
C MET A 298 22.77 37.53 -19.05
N ARG A 299 21.52 38.03 -18.94
CA ARG A 299 21.18 39.45 -19.07
C ARG A 299 20.37 39.99 -17.89
N ASN A 300 20.44 41.30 -17.65
CA ASN A 300 19.63 42.03 -16.66
C ASN A 300 18.22 42.34 -17.19
N LEU A 301 17.24 42.43 -16.30
CA LEU A 301 15.82 42.69 -16.60
C LEU A 301 15.56 44.20 -16.78
N ILE A 302 15.01 44.62 -17.94
CA ILE A 302 14.50 45.97 -18.21
C ILE A 302 12.99 45.84 -18.43
N HIS A 303 12.17 46.66 -17.77
CA HIS A 303 10.70 46.59 -17.90
C HIS A 303 10.21 47.43 -19.09
N ASP A 304 9.34 46.85 -19.92
CA ASP A 304 8.55 47.58 -20.92
C ASP A 304 7.47 48.44 -20.26
N GLY A 305 7.29 49.68 -20.75
CA GLY A 305 6.01 50.38 -20.65
C GLY A 305 5.88 51.54 -19.66
N GLY A 306 6.94 51.98 -18.99
CA GLY A 306 6.92 53.22 -18.23
C GLY A 306 8.29 53.87 -18.29
N GLY A 307 8.37 55.17 -18.60
CA GLY A 307 9.65 55.89 -18.67
C GLY A 307 10.48 55.64 -17.41
N GLN A 308 11.54 54.83 -17.54
CA GLN A 308 12.45 54.52 -16.44
C GLN A 308 13.62 55.49 -16.51
N THR A 309 13.82 56.24 -15.43
CA THR A 309 15.06 57.00 -15.23
C THR A 309 16.15 55.99 -14.89
N ILE A 310 16.89 55.54 -15.90
CA ILE A 310 18.08 54.71 -15.68
C ILE A 310 19.19 55.66 -15.24
N ASN A 311 19.42 55.73 -13.92
CA ASN A 311 20.46 56.56 -13.35
C ASN A 311 21.83 55.88 -13.56
N GLY A 312 22.57 56.35 -14.58
CA GLY A 312 23.91 55.84 -14.93
C GLY A 312 23.90 54.62 -15.84
N ILE A 313 23.82 54.84 -17.15
CA ILE A 313 24.09 53.79 -18.15
C ILE A 313 25.61 53.73 -18.37
N THR A 314 26.25 52.66 -17.91
CA THR A 314 27.62 52.29 -18.30
C THR A 314 27.58 51.03 -19.17
N THR A 315 27.73 51.17 -20.49
CA THR A 315 27.77 50.04 -21.43
C THR A 315 29.19 49.83 -21.96
N PHE A 316 29.60 48.57 -22.12
CA PHE A 316 30.83 48.18 -22.82
C PHE A 316 30.58 47.99 -24.33
N GLY A 317 29.80 48.87 -24.94
CA GLY A 317 29.39 48.76 -26.34
C GLY A 317 28.38 49.82 -26.75
N ASN A 318 27.86 49.68 -27.98
CA ASN A 318 26.95 50.64 -28.60
C ASN A 318 25.60 50.71 -27.87
N ILE A 319 25.08 51.93 -27.71
CA ILE A 319 23.69 52.19 -27.34
C ILE A 319 22.95 52.57 -28.63
N THR A 320 21.90 51.81 -28.99
CA THR A 320 21.04 52.12 -30.13
C THR A 320 19.72 52.70 -29.61
N VAL A 321 19.40 53.93 -30.00
CA VAL A 321 18.09 54.55 -29.75
C VAL A 321 17.27 54.50 -31.04
N ASN A 322 16.20 53.70 -31.06
CA ASN A 322 15.26 53.64 -32.18
C ASN A 322 14.15 54.67 -31.96
N GLY A 323 14.26 55.83 -32.61
CA GLY A 323 13.31 56.95 -32.48
C GLY A 323 13.97 58.22 -31.95
N LEU A 324 13.19 59.08 -31.28
CA LEU A 324 13.69 60.33 -30.73
C LEU A 324 14.48 60.09 -29.44
N GLY A 325 15.78 60.37 -29.47
CA GLY A 325 16.60 60.52 -28.26
C GLY A 325 16.58 61.96 -27.77
N LEU A 326 15.92 62.22 -26.63
CA LEU A 326 15.99 63.52 -25.95
C LEU A 326 17.10 63.50 -24.92
N PHE A 327 18.11 64.33 -25.12
CA PHE A 327 19.05 64.70 -24.07
C PHE A 327 18.52 65.98 -23.41
N ALA A 328 18.32 65.98 -22.08
CA ALA A 328 17.89 67.15 -21.32
C ALA A 328 18.72 67.29 -20.04
N GLY A 329 19.50 68.36 -19.91
CA GLY A 329 20.22 68.72 -18.69
C GLY A 329 19.39 69.61 -17.76
N ALA A 330 19.84 69.78 -16.51
CA ALA A 330 19.33 70.82 -15.61
C ALA A 330 19.85 72.22 -16.01
N SER A 331 19.45 73.28 -15.31
CA SER A 331 19.94 74.65 -15.53
C SER A 331 21.48 74.71 -15.50
N GLY A 332 22.09 75.36 -16.49
CA GLY A 332 23.54 75.46 -16.64
C GLY A 332 23.96 76.68 -17.48
N GLU A 333 25.18 77.16 -17.27
CA GLU A 333 25.78 78.27 -18.02
C GLU A 333 26.94 77.77 -18.89
N MET A 334 27.11 78.31 -20.10
CA MET A 334 28.20 77.90 -21.01
C MET A 334 29.60 78.26 -20.49
N GLU A 335 29.72 79.28 -19.64
CA GLU A 335 31.00 79.81 -19.15
C GLU A 335 31.39 79.27 -17.76
N ALA A 336 30.68 78.23 -17.27
CA ALA A 336 30.91 77.68 -15.93
C ALA A 336 32.28 76.96 -15.81
N VAL A 337 33.03 77.27 -14.75
CA VAL A 337 34.44 76.80 -14.56
C VAL A 337 34.54 75.48 -13.78
N SER A 338 33.44 74.95 -13.23
CA SER A 338 33.43 73.61 -12.59
C SER A 338 32.03 73.04 -12.39
N GLY A 339 31.84 71.76 -12.72
CA GLY A 339 30.60 70.99 -12.45
C GLY A 339 29.81 70.68 -13.73
N GLN A 340 29.37 69.44 -13.89
CA GLN A 340 28.68 68.94 -15.09
C GLN A 340 27.34 69.68 -15.33
N THR A 341 27.39 70.72 -16.14
CA THR A 341 26.22 71.49 -16.60
C THR A 341 26.07 71.39 -18.11
N VAL A 342 26.09 70.16 -18.65
CA VAL A 342 25.87 69.92 -20.09
C VAL A 342 24.86 68.81 -20.32
N THR A 343 23.98 69.04 -21.28
CA THR A 343 22.92 68.10 -21.72
C THR A 343 23.50 66.86 -22.40
N LEU A 344 24.61 67.02 -23.13
CA LEU A 344 25.37 65.94 -23.77
C LEU A 344 26.86 66.30 -23.71
N GLU A 345 27.67 65.41 -23.13
CA GLU A 345 29.13 65.52 -23.13
C GLU A 345 29.71 64.48 -24.09
N VAL A 346 30.51 64.93 -25.05
CA VAL A 346 31.37 64.06 -25.86
C VAL A 346 32.80 64.32 -25.41
N ARG A 347 33.40 63.34 -24.74
CA ARG A 347 34.74 63.46 -24.16
C ARG A 347 35.64 62.32 -24.61
N SER A 348 36.91 62.64 -24.77
CA SER A 348 37.98 61.67 -24.84
C SER A 348 38.47 61.33 -23.43
N ASN A 349 38.94 60.10 -23.21
CA ASN A 349 39.58 59.69 -21.96
C ASN A 349 41.09 59.99 -21.92
N SER A 350 41.63 60.66 -22.95
CA SER A 350 43.05 61.04 -23.07
C SER A 350 43.21 62.49 -23.49
N THR A 351 44.27 63.14 -23.02
CA THR A 351 44.67 64.49 -23.44
C THR A 351 45.25 64.54 -24.86
N THR A 352 45.54 63.40 -25.47
CA THR A 352 46.14 63.29 -26.81
C THR A 352 45.18 62.76 -27.86
N SER A 353 43.90 62.61 -27.52
CA SER A 353 42.88 62.07 -28.42
C SER A 353 41.71 63.03 -28.53
N ASP A 354 41.24 63.22 -29.76
CA ASP A 354 40.17 64.14 -30.09
C ASP A 354 38.85 63.69 -29.44
N ALA A 355 38.00 64.66 -29.11
CA ALA A 355 36.65 64.41 -28.61
C ALA A 355 35.65 64.78 -29.71
N PHE A 356 35.03 63.79 -30.35
CA PHE A 356 34.18 64.01 -31.51
C PHE A 356 32.96 63.11 -31.55
N MET A 357 31.92 63.57 -32.25
CA MET A 357 30.80 62.76 -32.69
C MET A 357 30.87 62.56 -34.21
N SER A 358 30.33 61.45 -34.70
CA SER A 358 30.30 61.13 -36.13
C SER A 358 28.91 61.34 -36.71
N PHE A 359 28.84 62.07 -37.82
CA PHE A 359 27.65 62.16 -38.64
C PHE A 359 27.85 61.28 -39.86
N HIS A 360 26.94 60.33 -40.08
CA HIS A 360 27.12 59.31 -41.11
C HIS A 360 25.82 59.07 -41.87
N ILE A 361 25.84 59.36 -43.18
CA ILE A 361 24.82 58.93 -44.12
C ILE A 361 25.33 57.67 -44.82
N PRO A 362 24.75 56.49 -44.59
CA PRO A 362 25.24 55.24 -45.16
C PRO A 362 25.47 55.31 -46.66
N ASN A 363 26.67 54.91 -47.09
CA ASN A 363 27.12 54.86 -48.48
C ASN A 363 27.17 56.20 -49.24
N ASN A 364 27.12 57.35 -48.54
CA ASN A 364 27.19 58.66 -49.18
C ASN A 364 28.31 59.52 -48.60
N PHE A 365 28.08 60.08 -47.41
CA PHE A 365 29.02 61.01 -46.79
C PHE A 365 29.04 60.80 -45.28
N ALA A 366 30.23 60.87 -44.70
CA ALA A 366 30.44 60.87 -43.27
C ALA A 366 31.58 61.81 -42.88
N CYS A 367 31.44 62.42 -41.71
CA CYS A 367 32.45 63.28 -41.11
C CYS A 367 32.39 63.21 -39.60
N HIS A 368 33.50 63.61 -38.97
CA HIS A 368 33.59 63.88 -37.54
C HIS A 368 33.43 65.37 -37.28
N PHE A 369 32.75 65.71 -36.19
CA PHE A 369 32.67 67.05 -35.65
C PHE A 369 33.05 67.01 -34.17
N GLY A 370 34.03 67.80 -33.77
CA GLY A 370 34.57 67.70 -32.42
C GLY A 370 35.73 68.64 -32.13
N LEU A 371 36.33 68.47 -30.96
CA LEU A 371 37.53 69.19 -30.52
C LEU A 371 38.77 68.37 -30.88
N ASP A 372 39.69 68.99 -31.61
CA ASP A 372 41.02 68.43 -31.89
C ASP A 372 41.93 68.61 -30.67
N ALA A 373 42.57 67.54 -30.23
CA ALA A 373 43.41 67.52 -29.02
C ALA A 373 44.66 68.37 -29.15
N ASN A 374 45.16 68.57 -30.38
CA ASN A 374 46.39 69.33 -30.63
C ASN A 374 46.14 70.83 -30.57
N THR A 375 45.12 71.31 -31.28
CA THR A 375 44.80 72.74 -31.37
C THR A 375 43.80 73.21 -30.31
N GLN A 376 43.10 72.28 -29.65
CA GLN A 376 42.01 72.56 -28.71
C GLN A 376 40.89 73.40 -29.34
N ARG A 377 40.72 73.27 -30.65
CA ARG A 377 39.70 73.99 -31.45
C ARG A 377 38.68 73.04 -32.01
N LEU A 378 37.49 73.59 -32.28
CA LEU A 378 36.43 72.87 -32.96
C LEU A 378 36.82 72.64 -34.43
N GLN A 379 36.66 71.41 -34.91
CA GLN A 379 37.03 71.02 -36.26
C GLN A 379 35.99 70.06 -36.87
N ILE A 380 36.02 69.97 -38.20
CA ILE A 380 35.31 68.97 -39.00
C ILE A 380 36.31 68.21 -39.88
N GLY A 381 36.22 66.88 -39.98
CA GLY A 381 37.20 66.10 -40.73
C GLY A 381 36.96 64.60 -40.73
N GLY A 382 37.92 63.82 -41.21
CA GLY A 382 37.86 62.37 -41.23
C GLY A 382 36.87 61.77 -42.23
N TRP A 383 36.81 60.44 -42.29
CA TRP A 383 35.94 59.66 -43.20
C TRP A 383 35.98 60.17 -44.64
N SER A 384 34.87 60.70 -45.16
CA SER A 384 34.73 61.17 -46.54
C SER A 384 35.62 62.37 -46.87
N MET A 385 36.18 63.04 -45.85
CA MET A 385 37.13 64.16 -45.99
C MET A 385 38.60 63.71 -45.99
N GLY A 386 38.86 62.41 -45.90
CA GLY A 386 40.20 61.81 -45.85
C GLY A 386 40.88 62.00 -44.49
N THR A 387 42.21 61.88 -44.46
CA THR A 387 43.04 62.10 -43.25
C THR A 387 43.24 63.59 -42.93
N ASN A 388 42.26 64.41 -43.29
CA ASN A 388 42.30 65.86 -43.11
C ASN A 388 41.27 66.28 -42.08
N SER A 389 41.58 67.35 -41.36
CA SER A 389 40.65 68.08 -40.52
C SER A 389 40.72 69.57 -40.82
N TYR A 390 39.58 70.23 -40.65
CA TYR A 390 39.38 71.63 -40.99
C TYR A 390 38.86 72.34 -39.76
N LYS A 391 39.59 73.36 -39.32
CA LYS A 391 39.21 74.20 -38.20
C LYS A 391 37.92 74.95 -38.52
N ILE A 392 36.98 74.93 -37.58
CA ILE A 392 35.82 75.80 -37.58
C ILE A 392 36.22 77.08 -36.85
N TRP A 393 36.12 78.20 -37.55
CA TRP A 393 36.50 79.50 -37.03
C TRP A 393 35.44 80.03 -36.06
N ASP A 394 35.90 80.48 -34.90
CA ASP A 394 35.12 81.19 -33.88
C ASP A 394 35.79 82.55 -33.56
N GLN A 395 35.21 83.32 -32.65
CA GLN A 395 35.75 84.62 -32.25
C GLN A 395 37.21 84.57 -31.76
N ARG A 396 37.64 83.42 -31.22
CA ARG A 396 39.01 83.22 -30.74
C ARG A 396 40.00 82.97 -31.90
N GLY A 397 39.53 82.81 -33.12
CA GLY A 397 40.34 82.67 -34.33
C GLY A 397 40.19 83.87 -35.29
N LEU A 398 39.27 84.79 -35.02
CA LEU A 398 39.12 86.00 -35.81
C LEU A 398 40.05 87.09 -35.27
N PHE A 399 40.97 87.56 -36.10
CA PHE A 399 41.82 88.69 -35.73
C PHE A 399 41.09 90.01 -36.05
N VAL A 400 40.61 90.69 -35.01
CA VAL A 400 40.06 92.05 -35.16
C VAL A 400 41.23 93.03 -35.06
N SER A 401 41.70 93.53 -36.20
CA SER A 401 42.71 94.58 -36.23
C SER A 401 42.11 95.83 -36.88
N THR A 402 42.20 96.98 -36.19
CA THR A 402 41.85 98.29 -36.77
C THR A 402 42.93 98.83 -37.71
N THR A 403 44.00 98.06 -37.94
CA THR A 403 45.10 98.38 -38.86
C THR A 403 45.44 97.18 -39.75
N PRO A 404 45.51 97.31 -41.09
CA PRO A 404 45.87 96.19 -41.97
C PRO A 404 47.22 95.59 -41.59
N HIS A 405 47.31 94.28 -41.42
CA HIS A 405 48.57 93.61 -41.05
C HIS A 405 49.46 93.42 -42.28
N ALA A 406 50.75 93.76 -42.17
CA ALA A 406 51.68 93.80 -43.32
C ALA A 406 52.14 92.41 -43.81
N ASN A 407 51.71 91.30 -43.20
CA ASN A 407 52.09 89.95 -43.62
C ASN A 407 51.00 88.91 -43.23
N PRO A 408 50.05 88.58 -44.12
CA PRO A 408 49.00 87.59 -43.87
C PRO A 408 49.50 86.16 -44.08
N GLN A 409 49.03 85.20 -43.26
CA GLN A 409 49.25 83.77 -43.52
C GLN A 409 48.10 83.21 -44.37
N VAL A 410 48.39 82.16 -45.14
CA VAL A 410 47.37 81.46 -45.95
C VAL A 410 46.33 80.85 -45.00
N GLY A 411 45.09 81.36 -45.07
CA GLY A 411 43.96 80.87 -44.27
C GLY A 411 43.33 81.89 -43.32
N ASP A 412 43.86 83.11 -43.22
CA ASP A 412 43.26 84.18 -42.41
C ASP A 412 41.95 84.68 -43.05
N ILE A 413 40.85 84.66 -42.30
CA ILE A 413 39.58 85.30 -42.67
C ILE A 413 39.58 86.72 -42.10
N TRP A 414 39.62 87.72 -42.99
CA TRP A 414 39.54 89.13 -42.64
C TRP A 414 38.09 89.60 -42.75
N ILE A 415 37.54 90.17 -41.69
CA ILE A 415 36.30 90.96 -41.76
C ILE A 415 36.73 92.42 -41.73
N ASP A 416 36.58 93.10 -42.87
CA ASP A 416 36.72 94.55 -42.92
C ASP A 416 35.54 95.16 -42.15
N THR A 417 35.83 95.78 -41.01
CA THR A 417 34.82 96.47 -40.20
C THR A 417 34.75 97.96 -40.51
N SER A 418 35.36 98.43 -41.61
CA SER A 418 35.16 99.80 -42.07
C SER A 418 33.77 99.93 -42.73
N THR A 419 32.85 100.59 -42.03
CA THR A 419 31.78 101.37 -42.65
C THR A 419 32.29 102.77 -42.94
#